data_AF-A0A9D2GBB6-F1
#
_entry.id   AF-A0A9D2GBB6-F1
#
_cell.length_a   1.000
_cell.length_b   1.000
_cell.length_c   1.000
_cell.angle_alpha   90.00
_cell.angle_beta   90.00
_cell.angle_gamma   90.00
#
_symmetry.space_group_name_H-M   'P 1'
#
loop_
_entity.id
_entity.type
_entity.pdbx_description
1 polymer ?
#
loop_
_entity_poly.entity_id
_entity_poly.type
_entity_poly.pdbx_seq_one_letter_code
_entity_poly.pdbx_strand_id
1 'polypeptide(L)'
;RKGYVIHHKDFDKLNALPDNLEYLSACAHNKIHHTGIDYRSEAGKRRSIEGSRKSKYKDQITKEKILDMQSRGMNITDIAKELQCGVNTVRRRLGMKA
;
A
#
# COMPACT_ATOMS: atom_id res chain seq x y z
N ARG A 1 4.45 9.81 2.97
CA ARG A 1 4.34 11.16 3.57
C ARG A 1 4.36 12.17 2.43
N LYS A 2 3.38 13.08 2.35
CA LYS A 2 3.45 14.23 1.45
C LYS A 2 4.30 15.28 2.16
N GLY A 3 5.43 15.65 1.58
CA GLY A 3 6.38 16.59 2.18
C GLY A 3 7.50 16.88 1.20
N TYR A 4 8.19 18.00 1.40
CA TYR A 4 9.33 18.42 0.60
C TYR A 4 10.58 18.49 1.46
N VAL A 5 11.74 18.32 0.84
CA VAL A 5 13.05 18.31 1.49
C VAL A 5 14.07 19.02 0.60
N ILE A 6 15.16 19.47 1.23
CA ILE A 6 16.33 19.99 0.54
C ILE A 6 17.30 18.83 0.27
N HIS A 7 17.74 18.70 -0.97
CA HIS A 7 18.72 17.73 -1.44
C HIS A 7 20.04 18.44 -1.78
N HIS A 8 21.17 17.80 -1.51
CA HIS A 8 22.48 18.25 -1.95
C HIS A 8 22.80 17.51 -3.25
N LYS A 9 22.89 18.24 -4.38
CA LYS A 9 23.01 17.67 -5.73
C LYS A 9 24.28 16.84 -5.90
N ASP A 10 25.35 17.24 -5.23
CA ASP A 10 26.65 16.55 -5.22
C ASP A 10 26.77 15.47 -4.12
N PHE A 11 25.73 15.27 -3.31
CA PHE A 11 25.70 14.38 -2.14
C PHE A 11 26.67 14.73 -1.00
N ASP A 12 27.42 15.83 -1.11
CA ASP A 12 28.27 16.35 -0.06
C ASP A 12 27.45 17.23 0.90
N LYS A 13 27.30 16.75 2.13
CA LYS A 13 26.54 17.45 3.19
C LYS A 13 27.24 18.69 3.71
N LEU A 14 28.52 18.88 3.40
CA LEU A 14 29.30 20.04 3.80
C LEU A 14 29.22 21.17 2.75
N ASN A 15 28.86 20.83 1.50
CA ASN A 15 28.67 21.82 0.44
C ASN A 15 27.26 22.44 0.51
N ALA A 16 27.10 23.44 1.38
CA ALA A 16 25.84 24.16 1.58
C ALA A 16 25.64 25.36 0.63
N LEU A 17 26.36 25.43 -0.50
CA LEU A 17 26.17 26.51 -1.48
C LEU A 17 24.74 26.47 -2.04
N PRO A 18 24.05 27.61 -2.19
CA PRO A 18 22.66 27.64 -2.68
C PRO A 18 22.47 26.89 -4.00
N ASP A 19 23.45 26.99 -4.91
CA ASP A 19 23.41 26.32 -6.21
C ASP A 19 23.53 24.79 -6.11
N ASN A 20 24.11 24.25 -5.03
CA ASN A 20 24.19 22.83 -4.74
C ASN A 20 22.91 22.28 -4.08
N LEU A 21 22.00 23.14 -3.64
CA LEU A 21 20.76 22.73 -2.99
C LEU A 21 19.61 22.63 -4.00
N GLU A 22 18.79 21.60 -3.86
CA GLU A 22 17.59 21.40 -4.67
C GLU A 22 16.38 21.13 -3.77
N TYR A 23 15.28 21.84 -4.02
CA TYR A 23 14.02 21.58 -3.33
C TYR A 23 13.19 20.56 -4.10
N LEU A 24 12.90 19.43 -3.47
CA LEU A 24 12.21 18.34 -4.13
C LEU A 24 11.28 17.58 -3.19
N SER A 25 10.33 16.86 -3.76
CA SER A 25 9.41 16.07 -2.95
C SER A 25 10.17 14.97 -2.19
N ALA A 26 9.76 14.65 -0.97
CA ALA A 26 10.35 13.56 -0.19
C ALA A 26 10.33 12.22 -0.94
N CYS A 27 9.36 12.01 -1.85
CA CYS A 27 9.32 10.83 -2.70
C CYS A 27 10.45 10.84 -3.75
N ALA A 28 10.68 11.97 -4.41
CA ALA A 28 11.80 12.13 -5.34
C ALA A 28 13.14 11.96 -4.61
N HIS A 29 13.28 12.56 -3.42
CA HIS A 29 14.48 12.41 -2.59
C HIS A 29 14.79 10.95 -2.28
N ASN A 30 13.77 10.21 -1.85
CA ASN A 30 13.91 8.79 -1.54
C ASN A 30 14.30 7.97 -2.76
N LYS A 31 13.87 8.34 -3.98
CA LYS A 31 14.30 7.67 -5.22
C LYS A 31 15.78 7.92 -5.50
N ILE A 32 16.25 9.15 -5.29
CA ILE A 32 17.66 9.53 -5.49
C ILE A 32 18.57 8.73 -4.52
N HIS A 33 18.15 8.60 -3.26
CA HIS A 33 18.90 7.82 -2.26
C HIS A 33 18.54 6.33 -2.20
N HIS A 34 17.69 5.85 -3.11
CA HIS A 34 17.36 4.43 -3.16
C HIS A 34 18.53 3.68 -3.81
N THR A 35 19.31 2.99 -3.00
CA THR A 35 20.49 2.23 -3.46
C THR A 35 20.14 0.96 -4.27
N GLY A 36 18.84 0.68 -4.45
CA GLY A 36 18.34 -0.59 -5.02
C GLY A 36 18.54 -1.80 -4.11
N ILE A 37 19.26 -1.65 -2.99
CA ILE A 37 19.51 -2.71 -2.02
C ILE A 37 18.34 -2.76 -1.05
N ASP A 38 17.68 -3.92 -1.03
CA ASP A 38 16.63 -4.21 -0.08
C ASP A 38 17.20 -4.94 1.15
N TYR A 39 17.39 -4.18 2.24
CA TYR A 39 17.92 -4.67 3.51
C TYR A 39 16.94 -5.55 4.31
N ARG A 40 15.72 -5.79 3.81
CA ARG A 40 14.79 -6.71 4.48
C ARG A 40 15.30 -8.14 4.41
N SER A 41 15.04 -8.93 5.44
CA SER A 41 15.25 -10.38 5.38
C SER A 41 14.38 -11.02 4.29
N GLU A 42 14.76 -12.20 3.80
CA GLU A 42 13.97 -12.96 2.82
C GLU A 42 12.53 -13.21 3.29
N ALA A 43 12.35 -13.52 4.57
CA ALA A 43 11.02 -13.61 5.19
C ALA A 43 10.27 -12.27 5.14
N GLY A 44 10.95 -11.16 5.41
CA GLY A 44 10.39 -9.80 5.27
C GLY A 44 9.95 -9.47 3.85
N LYS A 45 10.78 -9.81 2.86
CA LYS A 45 10.47 -9.64 1.42
C LYS A 45 9.23 -10.45 1.04
N ARG A 46 9.18 -11.74 1.39
CA ARG A 46 8.04 -12.63 1.12
C ARG A 46 6.73 -12.10 1.72
N ARG A 47 6.75 -11.67 2.99
CA ARG A 47 5.57 -11.08 3.64
C ARG A 47 5.06 -9.84 2.91
N SER A 48 5.96 -8.98 2.45
CA SER A 48 5.59 -7.78 1.71
C SER A 48 4.99 -8.09 0.34
N ILE A 49 5.53 -9.06 -0.38
CA ILE A 49 4.99 -9.53 -1.67
C ILE A 49 3.60 -10.12 -1.46
N GLU A 50 3.43 -10.97 -0.45
CA GLU A 50 2.14 -11.59 -0.12
C GLU A 50 1.10 -10.54 0.28
N GLY A 51 1.47 -9.57 1.12
CA GLY A 51 0.59 -8.46 1.51
C GLY A 51 0.14 -7.63 0.30
N SER A 52 1.05 -7.36 -0.63
CA SER A 52 0.74 -6.65 -1.88
C SER A 52 -0.23 -7.45 -2.77
N ARG A 53 -0.02 -8.76 -2.92
CA ARG A 53 -0.95 -9.66 -3.63
C ARG A 53 -2.36 -9.60 -3.03
N LYS A 54 -2.48 -9.73 -1.71
CA LYS A 54 -3.77 -9.65 -1.00
C LYS A 54 -4.48 -8.31 -1.22
N SER A 55 -3.74 -7.22 -1.39
CA SER A 55 -4.34 -5.91 -1.68
C SER A 55 -4.94 -5.83 -3.08
N LYS A 56 -4.32 -6.46 -4.10
CA LYS A 56 -4.83 -6.45 -5.49
C LYS A 56 -6.18 -7.15 -5.64
N TYR A 57 -6.44 -8.21 -4.85
CA TYR A 57 -7.72 -8.91 -4.88
C TYR A 57 -8.86 -8.13 -4.22
N LYS A 58 -8.57 -7.09 -3.43
CA LYS A 58 -9.62 -6.29 -2.78
C LYS A 58 -10.54 -5.61 -3.80
N ASP A 59 -10.01 -5.22 -4.96
CA ASP A 59 -10.80 -4.51 -5.98
C ASP A 59 -11.77 -5.45 -6.72
N GLN A 60 -11.50 -6.76 -6.71
CA GLN A 60 -12.40 -7.78 -7.25
C GLN A 60 -13.58 -8.11 -6.32
N ILE A 61 -13.51 -7.66 -5.06
CA ILE A 61 -14.57 -7.82 -4.05
C ILE A 61 -15.46 -6.59 -4.13
N THR A 62 -16.40 -6.61 -5.07
CA THR A 62 -17.35 -5.51 -5.29
C THR A 62 -18.60 -5.65 -4.42
N LYS A 63 -19.35 -4.55 -4.27
CA LYS A 63 -20.60 -4.55 -3.50
C LYS A 63 -21.65 -5.43 -4.19
N GLU A 64 -21.70 -5.38 -5.51
CA GLU A 64 -22.65 -6.11 -6.36
C GLU A 64 -22.47 -7.62 -6.18
N LYS A 65 -21.22 -8.10 -6.19
CA LYS A 65 -20.92 -9.52 -5.96
C LYS A 65 -21.36 -9.99 -4.57
N ILE A 66 -21.19 -9.15 -3.55
CA ILE A 66 -21.63 -9.45 -2.18
C ILE A 66 -23.17 -9.52 -2.12
N LEU A 67 -23.86 -8.56 -2.74
CA LEU A 67 -25.34 -8.53 -2.75
C LEU A 67 -25.94 -9.73 -3.49
N ASP A 68 -25.33 -10.13 -4.62
CA ASP A 68 -25.71 -11.35 -5.35
C ASP A 68 -25.47 -12.64 -4.54
N MET A 69 -24.47 -12.65 -3.66
CA MET A 69 -24.28 -13.77 -2.74
C MET A 69 -25.31 -13.76 -1.60
N GLN A 70 -25.70 -12.58 -1.10
CA GLN A 70 -26.74 -12.45 -0.07
C GLN A 70 -28.12 -12.83 -0.60
N SER A 71 -28.45 -12.52 -1.86
CA SER A 71 -29.72 -12.93 -2.48
C SER A 71 -29.85 -14.46 -2.59
N ARG A 72 -28.71 -15.17 -2.62
CA ARG A 72 -28.61 -16.63 -2.55
C ARG A 72 -28.64 -17.20 -1.12
N GLY A 73 -28.90 -16.34 -0.12
CA GLY A 73 -29.02 -16.74 1.29
C GLY A 73 -27.70 -16.90 2.04
N MET A 74 -26.56 -16.54 1.45
CA MET A 74 -25.27 -16.59 2.16
C MET A 74 -25.17 -15.48 3.21
N ASN A 75 -24.71 -15.83 4.41
CA ASN A 75 -24.40 -14.85 5.45
C ASN A 75 -23.01 -14.22 5.23
N ILE A 76 -22.72 -13.12 5.92
CA ILE A 76 -21.47 -12.36 5.78
C ILE A 76 -20.22 -13.22 6.01
N THR A 77 -20.28 -14.16 6.95
CA THR A 77 -19.15 -15.04 7.29
C THR A 77 -18.85 -16.01 6.15
N ASP A 78 -19.88 -16.56 5.53
CA ASP A 78 -19.74 -17.49 4.41
C ASP A 78 -19.26 -16.76 3.15
N ILE A 79 -19.79 -15.56 2.89
CA ILE A 79 -19.31 -14.69 1.81
C ILE A 79 -17.83 -14.36 1.99
N ALA A 80 -17.40 -14.06 3.23
CA ALA A 80 -16.00 -13.76 3.51
C ALA A 80 -15.08 -14.96 3.21
N LYS A 81 -15.51 -16.18 3.56
CA LYS A 81 -14.78 -17.42 3.25
C LYS A 81 -14.72 -17.68 1.75
N GLU A 82 -15.86 -17.57 1.06
CA GLU A 82 -15.98 -17.78 -0.39
C GLU A 82 -15.10 -16.80 -1.18
N LEU A 83 -15.09 -15.53 -0.76
CA LEU A 83 -14.27 -14.49 -1.37
C LEU A 83 -12.84 -14.41 -0.81
N GLN A 84 -12.47 -15.36 0.06
CA GLN A 84 -11.16 -15.46 0.70
C GLN A 84 -10.67 -14.12 1.29
N CYS A 85 -11.58 -13.41 1.97
CA CYS A 85 -11.32 -12.09 2.53
C CYS A 85 -11.76 -12.01 3.99
N GLY A 86 -11.32 -10.95 4.70
CA GLY A 86 -11.77 -10.72 6.07
C GLY A 86 -13.23 -10.23 6.12
N VAL A 87 -13.99 -10.61 7.14
CA VAL A 87 -15.38 -10.18 7.39
C VAL A 87 -15.54 -8.65 7.33
N ASN A 88 -14.57 -7.91 7.85
CA ASN A 88 -14.57 -6.44 7.80
C ASN A 88 -14.50 -5.88 6.38
N THR A 89 -13.91 -6.63 5.43
CA THR A 89 -13.91 -6.25 4.01
C THR A 89 -15.33 -6.26 3.46
N VAL A 90 -16.10 -7.32 3.74
CA VAL A 90 -17.51 -7.44 3.33
C VAL A 90 -18.35 -6.35 3.98
N ARG A 91 -18.25 -6.18 5.30
CA ARG A 91 -18.96 -5.13 6.05
C ARG A 91 -18.70 -3.73 5.49
N ARG A 92 -17.44 -3.39 5.23
CA ARG A 92 -17.06 -2.09 4.68
C ARG A 92 -17.62 -1.87 3.27
N ARG A 93 -17.64 -2.90 2.41
CA ARG A 93 -18.25 -2.82 1.06
C ARG A 93 -19.76 -2.62 1.11
N LEU A 94 -20.41 -3.13 2.15
CA LEU A 94 -21.82 -2.91 2.43
C LEU A 94 -22.10 -1.58 3.16
N GLY A 95 -21.07 -0.80 3.51
CA GLY A 95 -21.23 0.46 4.24
C GLY A 95 -21.57 0.29 5.73
N MET A 96 -21.37 -0.91 6.28
CA MET A 96 -21.60 -1.19 7.70
C MET A 96 -20.45 -0.63 8.54
N LYS A 97 -20.77 -0.11 9.73
CA LYS A 97 -19.74 0.28 10.71
C LYS A 97 -19.00 -0.97 11.20
N ALA A 98 -17.66 -0.89 11.21
CA ALA A 98 -16.77 -1.97 11.65
C ALA A 98 -16.82 -2.14 13.16
#